data_AF-B7VEP9-F1
#
_entry.id   AF-B7VEP9-F1
#
_cell.length_a   1.000
_cell.length_b   1.000
_cell.length_c   1.000
_cell.angle_alpha   90.00
_cell.angle_beta   90.00
_cell.angle_gamma   90.00
#
_symmetry.space_group_name_H-M   'P 1'
#
loop_
_entity.id
_entity.type
_entity.pdbx_description
1 polymer ?
#
loop_
_entity_poly.entity_id
_entity_poly.type
_entity_poly.pdbx_seq_one_letter_code
_entity_poly.pdbx_strand_id
1 'polypeptide(L)'
;QGNRTTPSYVAFTDTERLIGDAAKNQTAMNPNNTVFDAKRLIGRNFNDSCVKSDMKHWPFLVVEEGGRPKIKIEFKGETKTFYAEEVSSMVLLKMKETAEAYLGKKVTDAVVTVPAYFNDSQRQATKDA
;
A
#
# COMPACT_ATOMS: atom_id res chain seq x y z
N GLN A 1 19.22 -6.42 4.96
CA GLN A 1 19.73 -5.06 4.71
C GLN A 1 19.59 -4.25 5.99
N GLY A 2 20.62 -3.50 6.40
CA GLY A 2 20.64 -2.71 7.64
C GLY A 2 19.93 -1.36 7.57
N ASN A 3 18.97 -1.20 6.66
CA ASN A 3 18.21 0.05 6.51
C ASN A 3 17.29 0.23 7.73
N ARG A 4 17.24 1.45 8.26
CA ARG A 4 16.40 1.80 9.43
C ARG A 4 14.97 2.19 9.05
N THR A 5 14.71 2.36 7.76
CA THR A 5 13.41 2.71 7.18
C THR A 5 13.16 1.85 5.95
N THR A 6 11.91 1.47 5.72
CA THR A 6 11.52 0.71 4.53
C THR A 6 10.54 1.53 3.70
N PRO A 7 10.77 1.70 2.39
CA PRO A 7 9.81 2.38 1.52
C PRO A 7 8.42 1.75 1.56
N SER A 8 7.37 2.55 1.61
CA SER A 8 5.99 2.07 1.50
C SER A 8 5.61 1.79 0.04
N TYR A 9 6.31 0.81 -0.56
CA TYR A 9 6.15 0.38 -1.94
C TYR A 9 5.76 -1.09 -1.96
N VAL A 10 4.81 -1.44 -2.82
CA VAL A 10 4.39 -2.81 -3.11
C VAL A 10 4.36 -2.99 -4.61
N ALA A 11 5.16 -3.93 -5.14
CA ALA A 11 5.17 -4.25 -6.56
C ALA A 11 4.67 -5.66 -6.80
N PHE A 12 3.90 -5.81 -7.87
CA PHE A 12 3.34 -7.07 -8.30
C PHE A 12 4.04 -7.50 -9.59
N THR A 13 4.59 -8.71 -9.58
CA THR A 13 5.26 -9.30 -10.75
C THR A 13 4.52 -10.56 -11.19
N ASP A 14 4.97 -11.20 -12.27
CA ASP A 14 4.38 -12.46 -12.74
C ASP A 14 4.58 -13.63 -11.76
N THR A 15 5.52 -13.50 -10.82
CA THR A 15 5.91 -14.58 -9.91
C THR A 15 5.57 -14.28 -8.45
N GLU A 16 5.80 -13.03 -8.02
CA GLU A 16 5.80 -12.69 -6.60
C GLU A 16 5.37 -11.25 -6.31
N ARG A 17 5.17 -10.97 -5.02
CA ARG A 17 4.93 -9.63 -4.51
C ARG A 17 6.20 -9.14 -3.84
N LEU A 18 6.73 -8.02 -4.32
CA LEU A 18 7.87 -7.35 -3.73
C LEU A 18 7.37 -6.23 -2.82
N ILE A 19 8.02 -6.03 -1.68
CA ILE A 19 7.64 -4.99 -0.70
C ILE A 19 8.91 -4.27 -0.26
N GLY A 20 8.83 -2.95 -0.08
CA GLY A 20 9.94 -2.16 0.42
C GLY A 20 10.96 -1.81 -0.65
N ASP A 21 12.25 -1.92 -0.30
CA ASP A 21 13.36 -1.55 -1.19
C ASP A 21 13.33 -2.34 -2.51
N ALA A 22 12.98 -3.63 -2.46
CA ALA A 22 12.85 -4.46 -3.66
C ALA A 22 11.80 -3.92 -4.64
N ALA A 23 10.64 -3.50 -4.14
CA ALA A 23 9.58 -2.91 -4.95
C ALA A 23 10.00 -1.54 -5.53
N LYS A 24 10.61 -0.69 -4.70
CA LYS A 24 11.09 0.64 -5.11
C LYS A 24 12.15 0.54 -6.21
N ASN A 25 13.11 -0.38 -6.09
CA ASN A 25 14.22 -0.49 -7.03
C ASN A 25 13.79 -0.87 -8.45
N GLN A 26 12.69 -1.61 -8.60
CA GLN A 26 12.17 -2.02 -9.92
C GLN A 26 11.05 -1.12 -10.46
N THR A 27 10.71 -0.02 -9.77
CA THR A 27 9.60 0.88 -10.18
C THR A 27 9.79 1.41 -11.61
N ALA A 28 11.02 1.70 -12.03
CA ALA A 28 11.30 2.19 -13.37
C ALA A 28 11.03 1.14 -14.48
N MET A 29 11.14 -0.15 -14.15
CA MET A 29 10.90 -1.25 -15.10
C MET A 29 9.44 -1.72 -15.11
N ASN A 30 8.74 -1.58 -13.99
CA ASN A 30 7.36 -2.04 -13.80
C ASN A 30 6.48 -0.96 -13.12
N PRO A 31 6.36 0.24 -13.72
CA PRO A 31 5.73 1.37 -13.04
C PRO A 31 4.23 1.14 -12.78
N ASN A 32 3.52 0.50 -13.71
CA ASN A 32 2.07 0.33 -13.64
C ASN A 32 1.62 -0.68 -12.57
N ASN A 33 2.49 -1.63 -12.20
CA ASN A 33 2.22 -2.62 -11.16
C ASN A 33 3.02 -2.37 -9.88
N THR A 34 3.60 -1.17 -9.75
CA THR A 34 4.30 -0.75 -8.52
C THR A 34 3.52 0.35 -7.83
N VAL A 35 2.91 -0.03 -6.72
CA VAL A 35 2.04 0.82 -5.93
C VAL A 35 2.85 1.52 -4.85
N PHE A 36 2.68 2.83 -4.77
CA PHE A 36 3.17 3.69 -3.70
C PHE A 36 2.05 4.68 -3.34
N ASP A 37 2.25 5.47 -2.28
CA ASP A 37 1.29 6.48 -1.85
C ASP A 37 -0.14 5.96 -1.56
N ALA A 38 -0.31 4.66 -1.27
CA ALA A 38 -1.60 4.08 -0.90
C ALA A 38 -2.27 4.82 0.27
N LYS A 39 -1.48 5.40 1.18
CA LYS A 39 -1.95 6.25 2.29
C LYS A 39 -2.74 7.49 1.83
N ARG A 40 -2.55 7.96 0.59
CA ARG A 40 -3.34 9.07 0.01
C ARG A 40 -4.76 8.65 -0.37
N LEU A 41 -4.98 7.36 -0.61
CA LEU A 41 -6.27 6.75 -0.97
C LEU A 41 -7.04 6.19 0.22
N ILE A 42 -6.34 5.81 1.30
CA ILE A 42 -6.95 5.12 2.44
C ILE A 42 -8.09 5.93 3.06
N GLY A 43 -9.24 5.27 3.28
CA GLY A 43 -10.45 5.86 3.85
C GLY A 43 -11.09 7.00 3.05
N ARG A 44 -10.77 7.15 1.76
CA ARG A 44 -11.36 8.17 0.87
C ARG A 44 -12.42 7.60 -0.05
N ASN A 45 -13.27 8.49 -0.58
CA ASN A 45 -14.17 8.18 -1.67
C ASN A 45 -13.46 8.36 -3.01
N PHE A 46 -13.79 7.56 -4.02
CA PHE A 46 -13.20 7.67 -5.36
C PHE A 46 -13.47 9.03 -6.01
N ASN A 47 -14.57 9.69 -5.64
CA ASN A 47 -14.98 10.98 -6.15
C ASN A 47 -14.43 12.18 -5.37
N ASP A 48 -13.62 11.96 -4.33
CA ASP A 48 -12.92 13.05 -3.64
C ASP A 48 -12.00 13.78 -4.63
N SER A 49 -12.04 15.12 -4.60
CA SER A 49 -11.23 15.97 -5.49
C SER A 49 -9.73 15.69 -5.36
N CYS A 50 -9.25 15.43 -4.14
CA CYS A 50 -7.86 15.05 -3.90
C CYS A 50 -7.50 13.70 -4.55
N VAL A 51 -8.38 12.70 -4.51
CA VAL A 51 -8.17 11.41 -5.18
C VAL A 51 -8.08 11.61 -6.69
N LYS A 52 -9.03 12.34 -7.28
CA LYS A 52 -9.00 12.65 -8.72
C LYS A 52 -7.76 13.45 -9.15
N SER A 53 -7.27 14.33 -8.29
CA SER A 53 -6.05 15.10 -8.56
C SER A 53 -4.82 14.20 -8.49
N ASP A 54 -4.67 13.42 -7.42
CA ASP A 54 -3.50 12.56 -7.20
C ASP A 54 -3.40 11.45 -8.26
N MET A 55 -4.54 10.91 -8.73
CA MET A 55 -4.60 9.90 -9.81
C MET A 55 -3.95 10.36 -11.12
N LYS A 56 -3.84 11.66 -11.39
CA LYS A 56 -3.19 12.18 -12.60
C LYS A 56 -1.66 12.03 -12.57
N HIS A 57 -1.11 11.76 -11.39
CA HIS A 57 0.33 11.71 -11.15
C HIS A 57 0.85 10.29 -10.90
N TRP A 58 -0.04 9.30 -10.80
CA TRP A 58 0.36 7.91 -10.58
C TRP A 58 0.43 7.12 -11.90
N PRO A 59 1.42 6.22 -12.04
CA PRO A 59 1.51 5.33 -13.20
C PRO A 59 0.52 4.15 -13.11
N PHE A 60 0.15 3.73 -11.90
CA PHE A 60 -0.81 2.66 -11.69
C PHE A 60 -2.26 3.18 -11.80
N LEU A 61 -3.16 2.28 -12.20
CA LEU A 61 -4.55 2.63 -12.41
C LEU A 61 -5.35 2.54 -11.10
N VAL A 62 -6.22 3.51 -10.86
CA VAL A 62 -7.20 3.48 -9.78
C VAL A 62 -8.60 3.45 -10.39
N VAL A 63 -9.42 2.50 -9.95
CA VAL A 63 -10.80 2.28 -10.40
C VAL A 63 -11.78 2.46 -9.25
N GLU A 64 -13.06 2.67 -9.58
CA GLU A 64 -14.13 2.78 -8.61
C GLU A 64 -14.81 1.43 -8.38
N GLU A 65 -15.04 1.08 -7.12
CA GLU A 65 -15.96 -0.01 -6.75
C GLU A 65 -16.78 0.44 -5.53
N GLY A 66 -18.11 0.49 -5.68
CA GLY A 66 -19.00 0.90 -4.59
C GLY A 66 -18.69 2.28 -4.02
N GLY A 67 -18.25 3.24 -4.85
CA GLY A 67 -17.83 4.58 -4.44
C GLY A 67 -16.43 4.66 -3.82
N ARG A 68 -15.72 3.54 -3.68
CA ARG A 68 -14.38 3.49 -3.06
C ARG A 68 -13.29 3.31 -4.13
N PRO A 69 -12.11 3.91 -3.94
CA PRO A 69 -10.98 3.72 -4.85
C PRO A 69 -10.34 2.34 -4.63
N LYS A 70 -10.11 1.62 -5.72
CA LYS A 70 -9.29 0.41 -5.75
C LYS A 70 -8.14 0.56 -6.73
N ILE A 71 -6.97 0.07 -6.37
CA ILE A 71 -5.78 0.05 -7.21
C ILE A 71 -5.83 -1.21 -8.08
N LYS A 72 -5.81 -1.03 -9.41
CA LYS A 72 -5.86 -2.10 -10.39
C LYS A 72 -4.46 -2.40 -10.91
N ILE A 73 -4.03 -3.64 -10.78
CA ILE A 73 -2.70 -4.13 -11.18
C ILE A 73 -2.81 -5.47 -11.88
N GLU A 74 -1.80 -5.82 -12.67
CA GLU A 74 -1.61 -7.16 -13.21
C GLU A 74 -0.70 -7.96 -12.27
N PHE A 75 -1.16 -9.15 -11.87
CA PHE A 75 -0.40 -10.04 -11.01
C PHE A 75 -0.58 -11.48 -11.45
N LYS A 76 0.53 -12.14 -11.79
CA LYS A 76 0.53 -13.53 -12.29
C LYS A 76 -0.35 -13.74 -13.53
N GLY A 77 -0.35 -12.77 -14.45
CA GLY A 77 -1.18 -12.80 -15.66
C GLY A 77 -2.68 -12.56 -15.42
N GLU A 78 -3.09 -12.20 -14.21
CA GLU A 78 -4.46 -11.84 -13.87
C GLU A 78 -4.56 -10.38 -13.44
N THR A 79 -5.59 -9.69 -13.94
CA THR A 79 -6.00 -8.40 -13.41
C THR A 79 -6.54 -8.57 -11.99
N LYS A 80 -5.94 -7.86 -11.02
CA LYS A 80 -6.43 -7.79 -9.63
C LYS A 80 -6.71 -6.36 -9.22
N THR A 81 -7.61 -6.21 -8.25
CA THR A 81 -7.91 -4.92 -7.64
C THR A 81 -7.74 -5.02 -6.14
N PHE A 82 -7.14 -4.00 -5.53
CA PHE A 82 -6.88 -3.94 -4.11
C PHE A 82 -7.39 -2.63 -3.53
N TYR A 83 -7.97 -2.68 -2.34
CA TYR A 83 -8.19 -1.49 -1.53
C TYR A 83 -6.86 -0.94 -1.00
N ALA A 84 -6.87 0.34 -0.63
CA ALA A 84 -5.69 1.01 -0.09
C ALA A 84 -5.23 0.38 1.25
N GLU A 85 -6.18 -0.08 2.08
CA GLU A 85 -5.89 -0.81 3.31
C GLU A 85 -5.21 -2.16 3.06
N GLU A 86 -5.56 -2.89 1.99
CA GLU A 86 -4.90 -4.15 1.64
C GLU A 86 -3.45 -3.94 1.18
N VAL A 87 -3.18 -2.86 0.45
CA VAL A 87 -1.80 -2.50 0.10
C VAL A 87 -1.02 -2.06 1.35
N SER A 88 -1.68 -1.33 2.25
CA SER A 88 -1.06 -0.87 3.51
C SER A 88 -0.76 -2.06 4.44
N SER A 89 -1.63 -3.07 4.49
CA SER A 89 -1.42 -4.29 5.29
C SER A 89 -0.20 -5.09 4.82
N MET A 90 0.07 -5.13 3.51
CA MET A 90 1.29 -5.74 2.98
C MET A 90 2.56 -5.03 3.50
N VAL A 91 2.53 -3.69 3.56
CA VAL A 91 3.63 -2.92 4.16
C VAL A 91 3.76 -3.19 5.66
N LEU A 92 2.66 -3.22 6.39
CA LEU A 92 2.66 -3.52 7.84
C LEU A 92 3.14 -4.95 8.14
N LEU A 93 2.77 -5.93 7.31
CA LEU A 93 3.28 -7.29 7.39
C LEU A 93 4.80 -7.31 7.25
N LYS A 94 5.35 -6.53 6.30
CA LYS A 94 6.80 -6.41 6.16
C LYS A 94 7.46 -5.81 7.41
N MET A 95 6.81 -4.84 8.05
CA MET A 95 7.33 -4.21 9.28
C MET A 95 7.28 -5.18 10.46
N LYS A 96 6.21 -5.97 10.55
CA LYS A 96 6.08 -7.07 11.50
C LYS A 96 7.17 -8.11 11.31
N GLU A 97 7.36 -8.64 10.11
CA GLU A 97 8.44 -9.60 9.80
C GLU A 97 9.81 -9.06 10.20
N THR A 98 10.05 -7.76 9.94
CA THR A 98 11.30 -7.09 10.33
C THR A 98 11.48 -7.07 11.85
N ALA A 99 10.42 -6.74 12.60
CA ALA A 99 10.45 -6.76 14.05
C ALA A 99 10.60 -8.18 14.62
N GLU A 100 9.91 -9.17 14.05
CA GLU A 100 9.99 -10.57 14.46
C GLU A 100 11.39 -11.15 14.21
N ALA A 101 12.01 -10.83 13.07
CA ALA A 101 13.38 -11.24 12.77
C ALA A 101 14.39 -10.62 13.75
N TYR A 102 14.19 -9.36 14.16
CA TYR A 102 15.04 -8.69 15.15
C TYR A 102 14.85 -9.26 16.56
N LEU A 103 13.60 -9.52 16.96
CA LEU A 103 13.27 -9.97 18.33
C LEU A 103 13.36 -11.49 18.51
N GLY A 104 13.39 -12.27 17.43
CA GLY A 104 13.37 -13.74 17.46
C GLY A 104 12.06 -14.35 17.97
N LYS A 105 10.95 -13.60 17.93
CA LYS A 105 9.63 -14.04 18.41
C LYS A 105 8.50 -13.38 17.63
N LYS A 106 7.30 -13.96 17.73
CA LYS A 106 6.09 -13.43 17.11
C LYS A 106 5.69 -12.08 17.73
N VAL A 107 5.28 -11.13 16.88
CA VAL A 107 4.76 -9.80 17.26
C VAL A 107 3.28 -9.74 16.87
N THR A 108 2.44 -9.35 17.83
CA THR A 108 0.98 -9.30 17.64
C THR A 108 0.45 -7.90 17.88
N ASP A 109 0.83 -7.27 18.99
CA ASP A 109 0.35 -5.93 19.34
C ASP A 109 1.22 -4.84 18.73
N ALA A 110 0.57 -3.80 18.21
CA ALA A 110 1.23 -2.66 17.59
C ALA A 110 0.45 -1.37 17.81
N VAL A 111 1.18 -0.26 17.87
CA VAL A 111 0.61 1.10 17.78
C VAL A 111 0.98 1.66 16.42
N VAL A 112 -0.04 1.98 15.61
CA VAL A 112 0.14 2.53 14.26
C VAL A 112 -0.19 4.02 14.27
N THR A 113 0.75 4.85 13.84
CA THR A 113 0.57 6.31 13.79
C THR A 113 -0.19 6.76 12.55
N VAL A 114 -1.07 7.74 12.70
CA VAL A 114 -1.79 8.41 11.60
C VAL A 114 -1.60 9.93 11.67
N PRO A 115 -1.72 10.68 10.56
CA PRO A 115 -1.69 12.13 10.60
C PRO A 115 -2.81 12.70 11.48
N ALA A 116 -2.55 13.81 12.16
CA ALA A 116 -3.53 14.44 13.06
C ALA A 116 -4.85 14.80 12.36
N TYR A 117 -4.78 15.18 11.08
CA TYR A 117 -5.93 15.57 10.25
C TYR A 117 -6.71 14.39 9.64
N PHE A 118 -6.31 13.13 9.89
CA PHE A 118 -7.11 11.99 9.42
C PHE A 118 -8.48 11.99 10.10
N ASN A 119 -9.53 11.84 9.29
CA ASN A 119 -10.89 11.65 9.77
C ASN A 119 -11.11 10.20 10.26
N ASP A 120 -12.28 9.92 10.81
CA ASP A 120 -12.59 8.61 11.40
C ASP A 120 -12.55 7.46 10.39
N SER A 121 -12.99 7.68 9.15
CA SER A 121 -12.93 6.66 8.10
C SER A 121 -11.49 6.30 7.75
N GLN A 122 -10.58 7.28 7.66
CA GLN A 122 -9.16 7.04 7.38
C GLN A 122 -8.46 6.37 8.55
N ARG A 123 -8.83 6.72 9.79
CA ARG A 123 -8.33 6.06 11.01
C ARG A 123 -8.77 4.60 11.07
N GLN A 124 -10.05 4.33 10.81
CA GLN A 124 -10.58 2.97 10.80
C GLN A 124 -9.95 2.13 9.70
N ALA A 125 -9.86 2.65 8.48
CA ALA A 125 -9.22 1.94 7.37
C ALA A 125 -7.72 1.66 7.62
N THR A 126 -7.01 2.55 8.34
CA THR A 126 -5.62 2.29 8.76
C THR A 126 -5.53 1.22 9.85
N LYS A 127 -6.57 1.06 10.68
CA LYS A 127 -6.67 0.03 11.71
C LYS A 127 -7.08 -1.34 11.12
N ASP A 128 -7.86 -1.33 10.05
CA ASP A 128 -8.27 -2.54 9.33
C ASP A 128 -7.13 -3.14 8.48
N ALA A 129 -6.16 -2.29 8.09
CA ALA A 129 -4.91 -2.69 7.44
C ALA A 129 -3.99 -3.45 8.42
#